data_AF-A0A941J271-F1
#
_entry.id   AF-A0A941J271-F1
#
_cell.length_a   1.000
_cell.length_b   1.000
_cell.length_c   1.000
_cell.angle_alpha   90.00
_cell.angle_beta   90.00
_cell.angle_gamma   90.00
#
_symmetry.space_group_name_H-M   'P 1'
#
loop_
_entity.id
_entity.type
_entity.pdbx_description
1 polymer ?
#
loop_
_entity_poly.entity_id
_entity_poly.type
_entity_poly.pdbx_seq_one_letter_code
_entity_poly.pdbx_strand_id
1 'polypeptide(L)'
;MRNIQEIFIDDLKSIYKNFFVCIVVVFLMFIPSIYAWFNIVASWDPYANTEGILVGVANNDKGAELNGKAVNIGKEVMEGLKDNKDLGWRFTSEKEAIEKVEKGDYYASIIIPRTFPNILRRS
;
A
#
# COMPACT_ATOMS: atom_id res chain seq x y z
N MET A 1 -43.95 -23.57 -22.75
CA MET A 1 -42.86 -22.58 -22.62
C MET A 1 -43.24 -21.14 -23.02
N ARG A 2 -44.43 -20.88 -23.62
CA ARG A 2 -44.86 -19.51 -24.02
C ARG A 2 -45.17 -18.55 -22.85
N ASN A 3 -45.59 -19.08 -21.70
CA ASN A 3 -46.05 -18.23 -20.59
C ASN A 3 -44.93 -17.42 -19.91
N ILE A 4 -43.70 -17.94 -19.87
CA ILE A 4 -42.59 -17.25 -19.19
C ILE A 4 -42.21 -15.97 -19.95
N GLN A 5 -42.25 -16.01 -21.28
CA GLN A 5 -41.93 -14.85 -22.12
C GLN A 5 -43.03 -13.78 -22.06
N GLU A 6 -44.30 -14.17 -21.97
CA GLU A 6 -45.42 -13.22 -21.80
C GLU A 6 -45.32 -12.49 -20.46
N ILE A 7 -45.07 -13.23 -19.36
CA ILE A 7 -44.87 -12.62 -18.03
C ILE A 7 -43.69 -11.64 -18.05
N PHE A 8 -42.59 -12.00 -18.71
CA PHE A 8 -41.40 -11.14 -18.79
C PHE A 8 -41.66 -9.84 -19.57
N ILE A 9 -42.44 -9.91 -20.66
CA ILE A 9 -42.80 -8.75 -21.48
C ILE A 9 -43.81 -7.85 -20.75
N ASP A 10 -44.76 -8.43 -20.03
CA ASP A 10 -45.74 -7.69 -19.24
C ASP A 10 -45.08 -7.00 -18.04
N ASP A 11 -44.13 -7.65 -17.37
CA ASP A 11 -43.31 -7.01 -16.33
C ASP A 11 -42.47 -5.86 -16.89
N LEU A 12 -41.83 -6.04 -18.06
CA LEU A 12 -41.10 -4.97 -18.75
C LEU A 12 -41.98 -3.76 -19.09
N LYS A 13 -43.20 -4.00 -19.59
CA LYS A 13 -44.19 -2.94 -19.86
C LYS A 13 -44.64 -2.24 -18.57
N SER A 14 -44.82 -2.99 -17.49
CA SER A 14 -45.28 -2.46 -16.20
C SER A 14 -44.19 -1.65 -15.49
N ILE A 15 -42.92 -2.06 -15.62
CA ILE A 15 -41.74 -1.32 -15.16
C ILE A 15 -41.65 0.03 -15.88
N TYR A 16 -41.86 0.07 -17.21
CA TYR A 16 -41.77 1.30 -17.99
C TYR A 16 -42.93 2.29 -17.72
N LYS A 17 -44.08 1.79 -17.27
CA LYS A 17 -45.28 2.62 -17.01
C LYS A 17 -45.23 3.33 -15.66
N ASN A 18 -44.40 2.85 -14.73
CA ASN A 18 -44.30 3.37 -13.37
C ASN A 18 -42.90 3.90 -13.08
N PHE A 19 -42.74 5.22 -13.04
CA PHE A 19 -41.48 5.90 -12.74
C PHE A 19 -40.80 5.38 -11.47
N PHE A 20 -41.57 5.11 -10.42
CA PHE A 20 -41.07 4.53 -9.17
C PHE A 20 -40.45 3.14 -9.34
N VAL A 21 -41.04 2.28 -10.17
CA VAL A 21 -40.52 0.92 -10.41
C VAL A 21 -39.22 0.99 -11.21
N CYS A 22 -39.14 1.89 -12.20
CA CYS A 22 -37.89 2.16 -12.92
C CYS A 22 -36.76 2.61 -11.98
N ILE A 23 -37.03 3.54 -11.06
CA ILE A 23 -36.03 4.00 -10.08
C ILE A 23 -35.51 2.82 -9.24
N VAL A 24 -36.39 1.97 -8.73
CA VAL A 24 -36.00 0.83 -7.89
C VAL A 24 -35.11 -0.16 -8.66
N VAL A 25 -35.48 -0.49 -9.90
CA VAL A 25 -34.69 -1.39 -10.76
C VAL A 25 -33.31 -0.80 -11.07
N VAL A 26 -33.24 0.49 -11.39
CA VAL A 26 -31.98 1.18 -11.65
C VAL A 26 -31.10 1.21 -10.39
N PHE A 27 -31.69 1.49 -9.22
CA PHE A 27 -30.96 1.49 -7.95
C PHE A 27 -30.38 0.11 -7.61
N LEU A 28 -31.15 -0.96 -7.83
CA LEU A 28 -30.71 -2.34 -7.65
C LEU A 28 -29.56 -2.72 -8.58
N MET A 29 -29.53 -2.19 -9.81
CA MET A 29 -28.41 -2.39 -10.74
C MET A 29 -27.15 -1.64 -10.29
N PHE A 30 -27.30 -0.46 -9.67
CA PHE A 30 -26.14 0.32 -9.22
C PHE A 30 -25.49 -0.20 -7.94
N ILE A 31 -26.20 -0.93 -7.08
CA ILE A 31 -25.61 -1.55 -5.86
C ILE A 31 -24.35 -2.38 -6.17
N PRO A 32 -24.38 -3.37 -7.09
CA PRO A 32 -23.18 -4.14 -7.42
C PRO A 32 -22.11 -3.31 -8.13
N SER A 33 -22.49 -2.31 -8.94
CA SER A 33 -21.54 -1.44 -9.64
C SER A 33 -20.79 -0.50 -8.69
N ILE A 34 -21.49 0.09 -7.71
CA ILE A 34 -20.89 0.96 -6.69
C ILE A 34 -20.02 0.14 -5.73
N TYR A 35 -20.45 -1.07 -5.36
CA TYR A 35 -19.63 -1.98 -4.57
C TYR A 35 -18.33 -2.36 -5.30
N ALA A 36 -18.41 -2.70 -6.58
CA ALA A 36 -17.23 -2.97 -7.41
C ALA A 36 -16.34 -1.72 -7.56
N TRP A 37 -16.95 -0.54 -7.69
CA TRP A 37 -16.22 0.73 -7.79
C TRP A 37 -15.38 1.02 -6.53
N PHE A 38 -15.97 0.92 -5.33
CA PHE A 38 -15.20 1.09 -4.08
C PHE A 38 -14.10 0.04 -3.94
N ASN A 39 -14.34 -1.19 -4.37
CA ASN A 39 -13.34 -2.25 -4.31
C ASN A 39 -12.15 -1.97 -5.25
N ILE A 40 -12.40 -1.45 -6.46
CA ILE A 40 -11.36 -1.07 -7.41
C ILE A 40 -10.62 0.19 -6.94
N VAL A 41 -11.31 1.23 -6.48
CA VAL A 41 -10.66 2.46 -5.98
C VAL A 41 -9.80 2.17 -4.75
N ALA A 42 -10.29 1.36 -3.80
CA ALA A 42 -9.50 0.96 -2.62
C ALA A 42 -8.30 0.07 -2.98
N SER A 43 -8.39 -0.70 -4.07
CA SER A 43 -7.30 -1.60 -4.50
C SER A 43 -6.33 -0.95 -5.48
N TRP A 44 -6.75 0.11 -6.18
CA TRP A 44 -5.92 0.83 -7.15
C TRP A 44 -5.16 1.98 -6.49
N ASP A 45 -5.60 2.43 -5.32
CA ASP A 45 -4.90 3.46 -4.54
C ASP A 45 -4.71 3.15 -3.03
N PRO A 46 -4.03 2.03 -2.67
CA PRO A 46 -3.41 1.91 -1.36
C PRO A 46 -2.00 2.53 -1.31
N TYR A 47 -1.46 2.97 -2.46
CA TYR A 47 -0.07 3.41 -2.62
C TYR A 47 0.09 4.83 -3.19
N ALA A 48 -0.91 5.50 -3.78
CA ALA A 48 -0.73 6.87 -4.27
C ALA A 48 -0.60 7.90 -3.12
N ASN A 49 -0.69 7.45 -1.86
CA ASN A 49 -0.33 8.21 -0.66
C ASN A 49 0.81 7.62 0.17
N THR A 50 1.58 6.63 -0.32
CA THR A 50 2.77 6.18 0.43
C THR A 50 3.90 7.20 0.46
N GLU A 51 3.84 8.28 -0.36
CA GLU A 51 4.69 9.47 -0.19
C GLU A 51 4.56 10.11 1.21
N GLY A 52 3.42 9.91 1.90
CA GLY A 52 3.20 10.37 3.28
C GLY A 52 3.78 9.47 4.36
N ILE A 53 4.19 8.24 4.02
CA ILE A 53 4.78 7.29 4.98
C ILE A 53 6.27 7.60 5.12
N LEU A 54 6.61 8.40 6.13
CA LEU A 54 7.99 8.74 6.46
C LEU A 54 8.63 7.58 7.23
N VAL A 55 9.74 7.06 6.68
CA VAL A 55 10.53 6.00 7.32
C VAL A 55 11.91 6.55 7.66
N GLY A 56 12.22 6.56 8.96
CA GLY A 56 13.53 6.97 9.45
C GLY A 56 14.58 5.88 9.23
N VAL A 57 15.71 6.20 8.62
CA VAL A 57 16.81 5.24 8.42
C VAL A 57 18.05 5.77 9.14
N ALA A 58 18.54 5.00 10.10
CA ALA A 58 19.74 5.29 10.86
C ALA A 58 20.83 4.25 10.55
N ASN A 59 21.95 4.72 10.02
CA ASN A 59 23.10 3.86 9.75
C ASN A 59 24.19 4.04 10.81
N ASN A 60 24.38 3.01 11.65
CA ASN A 60 25.49 2.94 12.58
C ASN A 60 26.64 2.05 12.06
N ASP A 61 26.51 1.45 10.88
CA ASP A 61 27.57 0.63 10.27
C ASP A 61 28.77 1.51 9.88
N LYS A 62 29.94 1.15 10.40
CA LYS A 62 31.22 1.80 10.07
C LYS A 62 31.89 1.17 8.85
N GLY A 63 31.26 0.16 8.24
CA GLY A 63 31.88 -0.69 7.22
C GLY A 63 32.76 -1.76 7.86
N ALA A 64 32.85 -2.91 7.22
CA ALA A 64 33.69 -4.02 7.66
C ALA A 64 34.56 -4.51 6.49
N GLU A 65 35.81 -4.89 6.77
CA GLU A 65 36.60 -5.62 5.79
C GLU A 65 36.20 -7.09 5.79
N LEU A 66 35.75 -7.57 4.63
CA LEU A 66 35.47 -8.99 4.40
C LEU A 66 36.42 -9.47 3.30
N ASN A 67 37.33 -10.39 3.63
CA ASN A 67 38.31 -10.96 2.69
C ASN A 67 39.14 -9.92 1.91
N GLY A 68 39.64 -8.87 2.60
CA GLY A 68 40.49 -7.84 1.99
C GLY A 68 39.75 -6.87 1.05
N LYS A 69 38.42 -6.93 1.00
CA LYS A 69 37.56 -5.92 0.37
C LYS A 69 36.81 -5.16 1.45
N ALA A 70 36.84 -3.84 1.39
CA ALA A 70 35.98 -3.00 2.21
C ALA A 70 34.52 -3.21 1.77
N VAL A 71 33.72 -3.83 2.62
CA VAL A 71 32.28 -4.05 2.39
C VAL A 71 31.52 -3.10 3.30
N ASN A 72 30.69 -2.24 2.73
CA ASN A 72 29.84 -1.31 3.46
C ASN A 72 28.38 -1.60 3.14
N ILE A 73 27.84 -2.61 3.84
CA ILE A 73 26.46 -3.07 3.66
C ILE A 73 25.47 -1.95 3.99
N GLY A 74 25.77 -1.16 5.03
CA GLY A 74 24.96 0.02 5.36
C GLY A 74 24.84 0.99 4.19
N LYS A 75 25.92 1.25 3.45
CA LYS A 75 25.91 2.16 2.30
C LYS A 75 25.11 1.62 1.11
N GLU A 76 25.24 0.32 0.79
CA GLU A 76 24.49 -0.31 -0.30
C GLU A 76 22.97 -0.31 -0.01
N VAL A 77 22.58 -0.60 1.23
CA VAL A 77 21.17 -0.51 1.66
C VAL A 77 20.67 0.94 1.55
N MET A 78 21.47 1.93 1.97
CA MET A 78 21.09 3.34 1.88
C MET A 78 20.92 3.81 0.43
N GLU A 79 21.73 3.33 -0.50
CA GLU A 79 21.63 3.63 -1.93
C GLU A 79 20.38 2.97 -2.54
N GLY A 80 20.10 1.70 -2.26
CA GLY A 80 18.90 1.02 -2.73
C GLY A 80 17.60 1.63 -2.20
N LEU A 81 17.60 2.11 -0.94
CA LEU A 81 16.46 2.82 -0.36
C LEU A 81 16.27 4.22 -0.97
N LYS A 82 17.33 4.93 -1.33
CA LYS A 82 17.22 6.24 -2.03
C LYS A 82 16.59 6.14 -3.41
N ASP A 83 16.86 5.04 -4.12
CA ASP A 83 16.35 4.85 -5.48
C ASP A 83 14.85 4.49 -5.50
N ASN A 84 14.31 3.98 -4.38
CA ASN A 84 12.88 3.72 -4.23
C ASN A 84 12.13 5.00 -3.81
N LYS A 85 11.21 5.48 -4.67
CA LYS A 85 10.38 6.68 -4.43
C LYS A 85 9.01 6.38 -3.83
N ASP A 86 8.70 5.11 -3.58
CA ASP A 86 7.39 4.69 -3.07
C ASP A 86 7.20 5.11 -1.60
N LEU A 87 8.29 5.36 -0.86
CA LEU A 87 8.30 5.70 0.56
C LEU A 87 9.13 6.97 0.84
N GLY A 88 8.72 7.74 1.84
CA GLY A 88 9.35 8.99 2.24
C GLY A 88 10.61 8.80 3.12
N TRP A 89 11.68 8.23 2.56
CA TRP A 89 12.90 7.93 3.32
C TRP A 89 13.52 9.18 3.96
N ARG A 90 13.85 9.09 5.25
CA ARG A 90 14.52 10.14 6.03
C ARG A 90 15.74 9.59 6.74
N PHE A 91 16.92 9.97 6.25
CA PHE A 91 18.19 9.54 6.83
C PHE A 91 18.52 10.40 8.05
N THR A 92 18.61 9.78 9.21
CA THR A 92 18.77 10.49 10.48
C THR A 92 19.59 9.66 11.50
N SER A 93 19.86 10.22 12.68
CA SER A 93 20.50 9.48 13.77
C SER A 93 19.55 8.47 14.40
N GLU A 94 20.08 7.40 15.00
CA GLU A 94 19.27 6.37 15.69
C GLU A 94 18.30 6.98 16.71
N LYS A 95 18.81 7.92 17.51
CA LYS A 95 18.02 8.58 18.56
C LYS A 95 16.86 9.38 17.97
N GLU A 96 17.10 10.14 16.90
CA GLU A 96 16.07 10.93 16.23
C GLU A 96 15.08 10.05 15.45
N ALA A 97 15.53 8.93 14.88
CA ALA A 97 14.65 7.96 14.22
C ALA A 97 13.64 7.37 15.21
N ILE A 98 14.10 6.95 16.39
CA ILE A 98 13.25 6.39 17.46
C ILE A 98 12.30 7.46 17.99
N GLU A 99 12.80 8.65 18.31
CA GLU A 99 11.98 9.74 18.85
C GLU A 99 10.85 10.14 17.89
N LYS A 100 11.10 10.18 16.59
CA LYS A 100 10.09 10.50 15.58
C LYS A 100 9.07 9.39 15.35
N VAL A 101 9.44 8.12 15.56
CA VAL A 101 8.47 7.03 15.59
C VAL A 101 7.58 7.12 16.83
N GLU A 102 8.15 7.40 18.00
CA GLU A 102 7.38 7.58 19.25
C GLU A 102 6.42 8.77 19.19
N LYS A 103 6.80 9.84 18.50
CA LYS A 103 5.95 11.02 18.27
C LYS A 103 4.90 10.82 17.18
N GLY A 104 4.97 9.74 16.41
CA GLY A 104 4.10 9.48 15.26
C GLY A 104 4.44 10.27 14.00
N ASP A 105 5.57 10.99 14.00
CA ASP A 105 6.08 11.72 12.83
C ASP A 105 6.59 10.73 11.76
N TYR A 106 7.17 9.61 12.19
CA TYR A 106 7.60 8.51 11.33
C TYR A 106 6.74 7.27 11.58
N TYR A 107 6.39 6.57 10.51
CA TYR A 107 5.65 5.33 10.60
C TYR A 107 6.52 4.19 11.16
N ALA A 108 7.80 4.17 10.79
CA ALA A 108 8.76 3.17 11.24
C ALA A 108 10.19 3.73 11.18
N SER A 109 11.10 3.06 11.91
CA SER A 109 12.54 3.33 11.88
C SER A 109 13.33 2.07 11.56
N ILE A 110 14.28 2.16 10.63
CA ILE A 110 15.25 1.11 10.29
C ILE A 110 16.60 1.51 10.88
N ILE A 111 17.15 0.67 11.77
CA ILE A 111 18.46 0.90 12.40
C ILE A 111 19.41 -0.18 11.91
N ILE A 112 20.47 0.22 11.21
CA ILE A 112 21.54 -0.68 10.75
C ILE A 112 22.61 -0.72 11.85
N PRO A 113 22.77 -1.85 12.59
CA PRO A 113 23.71 -1.94 13.70
C PRO A 113 25.17 -1.99 13.25
N ARG A 114 26.08 -1.58 14.15
CA ARG A 114 27.56 -1.58 13.96
C ARG A 114 28.17 -2.93 13.58
N THR A 115 27.51 -4.04 13.86
CA THR A 115 28.06 -5.39 13.70
C THR A 115 27.14 -6.24 12.83
N PHE A 116 27.00 -5.88 11.56
CA PHE A 116 26.41 -6.74 10.53
C PHE A 116 27.18 -8.07 10.24
N PRO A 117 28.51 -8.21 10.46
CA PRO A 117 29.26 -9.39 10.01
C PRO A 117 28.90 -10.75 10.65
N ASN A 118 28.26 -10.77 11.82
CA ASN A 118 28.05 -12.03 12.55
C ASN A 118 26.79 -12.81 12.18
N ILE A 119 25.87 -12.22 11.41
CA ILE A 119 24.59 -12.87 11.07
C ILE A 119 24.74 -13.75 9.82
N LEU A 120 25.67 -13.42 8.92
CA LEU A 120 25.95 -14.20 7.70
C LEU A 120 26.92 -15.38 7.93
N ARG A 121 27.42 -15.58 9.15
CA ARG A 121 28.37 -16.66 9.49
C ARG A 121 27.72 -17.91 10.13
N ARG A 122 26.39 -17.93 10.22
CA ARG A 122 25.60 -19.09 10.67
C ARG A 122 24.62 -19.51 9.58
N SER A 123 25.14 -20.09 8.51
CA SER A 123 24.42 -20.93 7.55
C SER A 123 25.36 -22.05 7.10
#